data_AF-A0A1G1GGN5-F1
#
_entry.id   AF-A0A1G1GGN5-F1
#
_cell.length_a   1.000
_cell.length_b   1.000
_cell.length_c   1.000
_cell.angle_alpha   90.00
_cell.angle_beta   90.00
_cell.angle_gamma   90.00
#
_symmetry.space_group_name_H-M   'P 1'
#
loop_
_entity.id
_entity.type
_entity.pdbx_description
1 polymer ?
#
loop_
_entity_poly.entity_id
_entity_poly.type
_entity_poly.pdbx_seq_one_letter_code
_entity_poly.pdbx_strand_id
1 'polypeptide(L)'
;MAFLYHQGLEKISKGYLLGHRSVEYESLPFQQAKEIIDQIVRDKKKMGHNLKGMIQKLITLKVLEEDVFKKRYLIFDDTKFNTRAECIEVLEKAYFECRYPVPNPSYKKYPIAGSNGHWYPIGSSEPRDFAYHTGLKIIKKAEQDFNLTISKDKSTYSAMLKDEDWLRFRRIFFEDIL
;
A
#
# COMPACT_ATOMS: atom_id res chain seq x y z
N MET A 1 3.50 5.13 12.28
CA MET A 1 4.25 4.66 11.08
C MET A 1 3.37 3.88 10.10
N ALA A 2 2.61 2.85 10.52
CA ALA A 2 1.76 2.08 9.59
C ALA A 2 0.72 2.88 8.80
N PHE A 3 0.26 4.02 9.32
CA PHE A 3 -0.54 4.99 8.56
C PHE A 3 0.09 5.37 7.21
N LEU A 4 1.39 5.69 7.19
CA LEU A 4 2.08 6.10 5.98
C LEU A 4 2.22 4.93 4.99
N TYR A 5 2.44 3.73 5.50
CA TYR A 5 2.51 2.50 4.68
C TYR A 5 1.16 2.20 4.04
N HIS A 6 0.06 2.35 4.79
CA HIS A 6 -1.29 2.26 4.26
C HIS A 6 -1.53 3.30 3.17
N GLN A 7 -1.20 4.58 3.43
CA GLN A 7 -1.37 5.66 2.46
C GLN A 7 -0.57 5.43 1.17
N GLY A 8 0.67 4.96 1.29
CA GLY A 8 1.52 4.66 0.15
C GLY A 8 0.95 3.54 -0.72
N LEU A 9 0.63 2.39 -0.10
CA LEU A 9 0.08 1.25 -0.82
C LEU A 9 -1.30 1.55 -1.42
N GLU A 10 -2.16 2.29 -0.70
CA GLU A 10 -3.46 2.73 -1.21
C GLU A 10 -3.29 3.57 -2.49
N LYS A 11 -2.40 4.58 -2.46
CA LYS A 11 -2.19 5.47 -3.61
C LYS A 11 -1.61 4.74 -4.82
N ILE A 12 -0.64 3.86 -4.62
CA ILE A 12 -0.07 3.03 -5.69
C ILE A 12 -1.16 2.13 -6.30
N SER A 13 -1.97 1.48 -5.46
CA SER A 13 -3.06 0.62 -5.92
C SER A 13 -4.10 1.39 -6.72
N LYS A 14 -4.50 2.59 -6.24
CA LYS A 14 -5.41 3.49 -6.95
C LYS A 14 -4.84 3.93 -8.29
N GLY A 15 -3.57 4.33 -8.32
CA GLY A 15 -2.90 4.76 -9.55
C GLY A 15 -2.99 3.70 -10.64
N TYR A 16 -2.68 2.44 -10.31
CA TYR A 16 -2.83 1.33 -11.23
C TYR A 16 -4.27 1.14 -11.72
N LEU A 17 -5.22 1.04 -10.77
CA LEU A 17 -6.63 0.76 -11.10
C LEU A 17 -7.30 1.89 -11.89
N LEU A 18 -6.86 3.14 -11.68
CA LEU A 18 -7.26 4.27 -12.51
C LEU A 18 -6.64 4.15 -13.90
N GLY A 19 -5.34 3.93 -14.01
CA GLY A 19 -4.67 3.72 -15.30
C GLY A 19 -5.32 2.64 -16.16
N HIS A 20 -5.73 1.53 -15.56
CA HIS A 20 -6.44 0.44 -16.26
C HIS A 20 -7.84 0.85 -16.79
N ARG A 21 -8.39 1.96 -16.30
CA ARG A 21 -9.68 2.53 -16.68
C ARG A 21 -9.50 3.86 -17.46
N SER A 22 -8.31 4.13 -18.01
CA SER A 22 -8.00 5.41 -18.67
C SER A 22 -9.01 5.75 -19.78
N VAL A 23 -9.46 4.73 -20.52
CA VAL A 23 -10.44 4.85 -21.60
C VAL A 23 -11.75 5.53 -21.18
N GLU A 24 -12.09 5.53 -19.89
CA GLU A 24 -13.29 6.20 -19.37
C GLU A 24 -13.16 7.74 -19.32
N TYR A 25 -11.94 8.27 -19.38
CA TYR A 25 -11.69 9.70 -19.18
C TYR A 25 -10.55 10.31 -20.01
N GLU A 26 -9.78 9.53 -20.76
CA GLU A 26 -8.61 10.01 -21.52
C GLU A 26 -8.97 10.94 -22.69
N SER A 27 -10.19 10.81 -23.24
CA SER A 27 -10.68 11.66 -24.32
C SER A 27 -11.43 12.91 -23.83
N LEU A 28 -11.65 13.03 -22.52
CA LEU A 28 -12.43 14.12 -21.95
C LEU A 28 -11.57 15.36 -21.67
N PRO A 29 -12.16 16.57 -21.69
CA PRO A 29 -11.51 17.76 -21.18
C PRO A 29 -11.07 17.56 -19.72
N PHE A 30 -9.90 18.12 -19.36
CA PHE A 30 -9.25 17.89 -18.06
C PHE A 30 -10.20 18.01 -16.85
N GLN A 31 -11.04 19.04 -16.80
CA GLN A 31 -11.94 19.27 -15.67
C GLN A 31 -12.98 18.15 -15.54
N GLN A 32 -13.53 17.68 -16.65
CA GLN A 32 -14.50 16.57 -16.66
C GLN A 32 -13.82 15.25 -16.29
N ALA A 33 -12.63 14.98 -16.85
CA ALA A 33 -11.83 13.81 -16.48
C ALA A 33 -11.53 13.78 -14.98
N LYS A 34 -11.12 14.93 -14.41
CA LYS A 34 -10.85 15.08 -12.99
C LYS A 34 -12.09 14.78 -12.12
N GLU A 35 -13.26 15.29 -12.49
CA GLU A 35 -14.50 15.05 -11.75
C GLU A 35 -14.88 13.57 -11.73
N ILE A 36 -14.74 12.87 -12.87
CA ILE A 36 -15.00 11.43 -12.95
C ILE A 36 -14.00 10.65 -12.08
N ILE A 37 -12.71 10.98 -12.15
CA ILE A 37 -11.68 10.36 -11.32
C ILE A 37 -12.00 10.58 -9.83
N ASP A 38 -12.34 11.81 -9.43
CA ASP A 38 -12.69 12.14 -8.05
C ASP A 38 -13.92 11.35 -7.56
N GLN A 39 -14.94 11.17 -8.40
CA GLN A 39 -16.11 10.35 -8.09
C GLN A 39 -15.73 8.88 -7.89
N ILE A 40 -14.89 8.32 -8.77
CA ILE A 40 -14.40 6.94 -8.65
C ILE A 40 -13.61 6.74 -7.36
N VAL A 41 -12.71 7.67 -7.03
CA VAL A 41 -11.80 7.57 -5.88
C VAL A 41 -12.54 7.75 -4.55
N ARG A 42 -13.53 8.65 -4.48
CA ARG A 42 -14.30 8.94 -3.27
C ARG A 42 -15.37 7.90 -2.96
N ASP A 43 -15.87 7.20 -3.97
CA ASP A 43 -16.85 6.14 -3.76
C ASP A 43 -16.22 4.99 -2.96
N LYS A 44 -16.70 4.79 -1.74
CA LYS A 44 -16.27 3.72 -0.82
C LYS A 44 -16.43 2.32 -1.40
N LYS A 45 -17.42 2.10 -2.27
CA LYS A 45 -17.61 0.81 -2.95
C LYS A 45 -16.61 0.60 -4.10
N LYS A 46 -16.05 1.69 -4.64
CA LYS A 46 -15.09 1.63 -5.74
C LYS A 46 -13.65 1.63 -5.22
N MET A 47 -13.21 2.69 -4.55
CA MET A 47 -11.81 2.88 -4.13
C MET A 47 -11.63 3.68 -2.82
N GLY A 48 -12.70 4.09 -2.13
CA GLY A 48 -12.59 4.88 -0.90
C GLY A 48 -12.14 4.06 0.32
N HIS A 49 -10.84 4.14 0.67
CA HIS A 49 -10.22 3.50 1.85
C HIS A 49 -10.54 2.01 2.04
N ASN A 50 -10.65 1.28 0.93
CA ASN A 50 -10.91 -0.16 0.90
C ASN A 50 -9.70 -0.88 0.31
N LEU A 51 -8.63 -0.94 1.10
CA LEU A 51 -7.35 -1.52 0.65
C LEU A 51 -7.53 -2.99 0.24
N LYS A 52 -8.24 -3.77 1.05
CA LYS A 52 -8.55 -5.17 0.75
C LYS A 52 -9.26 -5.32 -0.60
N GLY A 53 -10.28 -4.51 -0.87
CA GLY A 53 -11.00 -4.55 -2.14
C GLY A 53 -10.13 -4.16 -3.34
N MET A 54 -9.19 -3.22 -3.16
CA MET A 54 -8.23 -2.87 -4.21
C MET A 54 -7.25 -4.00 -4.49
N ILE A 55 -6.71 -4.65 -3.45
CA ILE A 55 -5.82 -5.82 -3.61
C ILE A 55 -6.57 -6.96 -4.34
N GLN A 56 -7.83 -7.22 -4.00
CA GLN A 56 -8.65 -8.21 -4.70
C GLN A 56 -8.81 -7.89 -6.19
N LYS A 57 -9.10 -6.63 -6.55
CA LYS A 57 -9.19 -6.20 -7.95
C LYS A 57 -7.86 -6.38 -8.69
N LEU A 58 -6.75 -6.03 -8.05
CA LEU A 58 -5.42 -6.20 -8.63
C LEU A 58 -5.08 -7.68 -8.88
N ILE A 59 -5.57 -8.60 -8.03
CA ILE A 59 -5.46 -10.04 -8.28
C ILE A 59 -6.30 -10.46 -9.48
N THR A 60 -7.55 -10.00 -9.58
CA THR A 60 -8.41 -10.27 -10.75
C THR A 60 -7.77 -9.79 -12.06
N LEU A 61 -7.07 -8.66 -12.02
CA LEU A 61 -6.32 -8.12 -13.15
C LEU A 61 -4.95 -8.80 -13.39
N LYS A 62 -4.61 -9.83 -12.62
CA LYS A 62 -3.32 -10.55 -12.69
C LYS A 62 -2.10 -9.65 -12.47
N VAL A 63 -2.27 -8.58 -11.70
CA VAL A 63 -1.19 -7.68 -11.25
C VAL A 63 -0.49 -8.26 -10.04
N LEU A 64 -1.28 -8.88 -9.17
CA LEU A 64 -0.85 -9.59 -7.98
C LEU A 64 -1.34 -11.04 -8.08
N GLU A 65 -0.65 -11.94 -7.39
CA GLU A 65 -1.06 -13.33 -7.25
C GLU A 65 -1.93 -13.51 -5.99
N GLU A 66 -2.76 -14.54 -5.95
CA GLU A 66 -3.55 -14.86 -4.75
C GLU A 66 -2.68 -15.15 -3.51
N ASP A 67 -1.43 -15.54 -3.73
CA ASP A 67 -0.43 -15.80 -2.69
C ASP A 67 -0.21 -14.58 -1.78
N VAL A 68 -0.55 -13.37 -2.27
CA VAL A 68 -0.40 -12.12 -1.53
C VAL A 68 -1.20 -12.10 -0.23
N PHE A 69 -2.27 -12.89 -0.12
CA PHE A 69 -3.03 -13.09 1.11
C PHE A 69 -2.52 -14.27 1.96
N LYS A 70 -1.93 -15.28 1.31
CA LYS A 70 -1.66 -16.61 1.88
C LYS A 70 -0.26 -16.74 2.47
N LYS A 71 0.72 -15.97 1.99
CA LYS A 71 2.10 -16.06 2.46
C LYS A 71 2.21 -15.61 3.93
N ARG A 72 2.88 -16.39 4.76
CA ARG A 72 3.14 -16.08 6.18
C ARG A 72 4.39 -15.22 6.31
N TYR A 73 4.42 -14.34 7.31
CA TYR A 73 5.69 -13.77 7.77
C TYR A 73 6.31 -14.79 8.72
N LEU A 74 7.53 -15.24 8.41
CA LEU A 74 8.33 -16.02 9.36
C LEU A 74 8.77 -15.05 10.46
N ILE A 75 8.10 -15.11 11.60
CA ILE A 75 8.49 -14.39 12.81
C ILE A 75 9.02 -15.44 13.79
N PHE A 76 9.99 -15.03 14.60
CA PHE A 76 10.79 -15.84 15.54
C PHE A 76 10.02 -16.61 16.62
N ASP A 77 8.71 -16.69 16.55
CA ASP A 77 7.86 -17.44 17.45
C ASP A 77 6.55 -17.71 16.71
N ASP A 78 6.08 -18.96 16.67
CA ASP A 78 5.00 -19.50 15.83
C ASP A 78 3.60 -18.87 16.07
N THR A 79 3.52 -17.70 16.69
CA THR A 79 2.31 -17.22 17.37
C THR A 79 1.80 -15.84 16.97
N LYS A 80 2.50 -15.01 16.16
CA LYS A 80 2.15 -13.56 16.14
C LYS A 80 1.86 -12.86 14.81
N PHE A 81 1.95 -13.54 13.67
CA PHE A 81 1.20 -13.20 12.45
C PHE A 81 1.00 -14.45 11.63
N ASN A 82 -0.24 -14.85 11.46
CA ASN A 82 -0.56 -16.04 10.71
C ASN A 82 -0.65 -15.77 9.21
N THR A 83 -0.94 -14.55 8.75
CA THR A 83 -1.07 -14.27 7.31
C THR A 83 -0.83 -12.81 6.90
N ARG A 84 -0.46 -12.59 5.63
CA ARG A 84 -0.53 -11.27 4.99
C ARG A 84 -1.94 -10.65 4.97
N ALA A 85 -2.99 -11.46 5.09
CA ALA A 85 -4.36 -10.92 5.25
C ALA A 85 -4.50 -10.11 6.56
N GLU A 86 -3.85 -10.52 7.63
CA GLU A 86 -3.81 -9.74 8.89
C GLU A 86 -3.02 -8.44 8.73
N CYS A 87 -1.96 -8.42 7.91
CA CYS A 87 -1.25 -7.18 7.58
C CYS A 87 -2.17 -6.17 6.88
N ILE A 88 -3.04 -6.62 5.99
CA ILE A 88 -4.03 -5.74 5.34
C ILE A 88 -5.02 -5.18 6.37
N GLU A 89 -5.54 -6.02 7.26
CA GLU A 89 -6.44 -5.56 8.33
C GLU A 89 -5.75 -4.52 9.22
N VAL A 90 -4.50 -4.78 9.61
CA VAL A 90 -3.69 -3.85 10.42
C VAL A 90 -3.48 -2.53 9.68
N LEU A 91 -3.17 -2.56 8.39
CA LEU A 91 -3.00 -1.35 7.57
C LEU A 91 -4.31 -0.55 7.47
N GLU A 92 -5.44 -1.21 7.21
CA GLU A 92 -6.76 -0.55 7.16
C GLU A 92 -7.11 0.10 8.50
N LYS A 93 -6.85 -0.58 9.62
CA LYS A 93 -7.04 -0.03 10.96
C LYS A 93 -6.07 1.12 11.27
N ALA A 94 -4.83 1.03 10.80
CA ALA A 94 -3.82 2.06 11.01
C ALA A 94 -4.25 3.42 10.45
N TYR A 95 -5.14 3.45 9.43
CA TYR A 95 -5.71 4.69 8.94
C TYR A 95 -6.42 5.51 10.03
N PHE A 96 -7.19 4.85 10.90
CA PHE A 96 -7.91 5.50 12.00
C PHE A 96 -7.10 5.50 13.30
N GLU A 97 -6.54 4.36 13.68
CA GLU A 97 -5.89 4.16 15.00
C GLU A 97 -4.61 4.97 15.18
N CYS A 98 -3.91 5.34 14.11
CA CYS A 98 -2.74 6.22 14.21
C CYS A 98 -3.10 7.69 14.43
N ARG A 99 -4.36 8.07 14.20
CA ARG A 99 -4.81 9.48 14.21
C ARG A 99 -5.73 9.80 15.36
N TYR A 100 -6.47 8.80 15.83
CA TYR A 100 -7.53 8.99 16.82
C TYR A 100 -7.51 7.85 17.83
N PRO A 101 -7.84 8.12 19.10
CA PRO A 101 -8.23 7.08 20.04
C PRO A 101 -9.42 6.30 19.46
N VAL A 102 -9.37 4.97 19.52
CA VAL A 102 -10.47 4.11 19.11
C VAL A 102 -10.95 3.26 20.29
N PRO A 103 -12.25 2.94 20.38
CA PRO A 103 -12.79 2.14 21.48
C PRO A 103 -12.24 0.69 21.47
N ASN A 104 -12.01 0.15 20.27
CA ASN A 104 -11.56 -1.22 20.04
C ASN A 104 -10.26 -1.25 19.23
N PRO A 105 -9.10 -0.99 19.87
CA PRO A 105 -7.82 -0.95 19.17
C PRO A 105 -7.37 -2.33 18.72
N SER A 106 -6.69 -2.36 17.58
CA SER A 106 -6.19 -3.56 16.90
C SER A 106 -5.35 -4.48 17.80
N TYR A 107 -4.51 -3.92 18.67
CA TYR A 107 -3.62 -4.69 19.55
C TYR A 107 -4.36 -5.67 20.46
N LYS A 108 -5.63 -5.42 20.81
CA LYS A 108 -6.41 -6.31 21.68
C LYS A 108 -6.62 -7.71 21.08
N LYS A 109 -6.46 -7.87 19.76
CA LYS A 109 -6.52 -9.17 19.09
C LYS A 109 -5.26 -10.02 19.28
N TYR A 110 -4.18 -9.45 19.81
CA TYR A 110 -2.86 -10.08 19.87
C TYR A 110 -2.34 -10.15 21.31
N PRO A 111 -2.95 -10.96 22.20
CA PRO A 111 -2.45 -11.15 23.56
C PRO A 111 -1.10 -11.86 23.57
N ILE A 112 -0.22 -11.51 24.51
CA ILE A 112 1.08 -12.15 24.70
C ILE A 112 0.93 -13.22 25.79
N ALA A 113 1.07 -14.50 25.41
CA ALA A 113 0.99 -15.63 26.31
C ALA A 113 1.89 -15.45 27.55
N GLY A 114 1.35 -15.76 28.73
CA GLY A 114 2.07 -15.59 30.00
C GLY A 114 2.22 -14.14 30.48
N SER A 115 1.54 -13.17 29.86
CA SER A 115 1.56 -11.77 30.29
C SER A 115 0.18 -11.10 30.19
N ASN A 116 0.00 -9.99 30.91
CA ASN A 116 -1.16 -9.10 30.74
C ASN A 116 -0.98 -8.13 29.54
N GLY A 117 0.11 -8.29 28.78
CA GLY A 117 0.47 -7.45 27.65
C GLY A 117 -0.19 -7.87 26.35
N HIS A 118 -0.27 -6.92 25.44
CA HIS A 118 -0.69 -7.15 24.06
C HIS A 118 0.41 -6.70 23.12
N TRP A 119 0.55 -7.43 22.03
CA TRP A 119 1.46 -7.06 20.97
C TRP A 119 0.87 -5.93 20.11
N TYR A 120 1.70 -4.97 19.71
CA TYR A 120 1.25 -3.75 19.02
C TYR A 120 1.49 -3.80 17.51
N PRO A 121 0.50 -4.24 16.70
CA PRO A 121 0.68 -4.50 15.28
C PRO A 121 1.02 -3.29 14.43
N ILE A 122 0.47 -2.13 14.77
CA ILE A 122 0.64 -0.90 14.01
C ILE A 122 2.07 -0.35 14.10
N GLY A 123 2.79 -0.69 15.17
CA GLY A 123 4.19 -0.27 15.39
C GLY A 123 5.21 -1.24 14.82
N SER A 124 4.78 -2.34 14.22
CA SER A 124 5.65 -3.42 13.78
C SER A 124 6.21 -3.24 12.36
N SER A 125 7.21 -4.07 12.01
CA SER A 125 7.85 -4.05 10.68
C SER A 125 7.05 -4.77 9.60
N GLU A 126 6.19 -5.71 9.96
CA GLU A 126 5.49 -6.58 9.00
C GLU A 126 4.54 -5.80 8.08
N PRO A 127 3.71 -4.84 8.57
CA PRO A 127 2.91 -3.97 7.71
C PRO A 127 3.76 -3.13 6.75
N ARG A 128 4.97 -2.70 7.18
CA ARG A 128 5.92 -1.98 6.33
C ARG A 128 6.38 -2.87 5.19
N ASP A 129 6.89 -4.05 5.53
CA ASP A 129 7.49 -4.95 4.56
C ASP A 129 6.42 -5.48 3.60
N PHE A 130 5.21 -5.73 4.09
CA PHE A 130 4.05 -6.06 3.26
C PHE A 130 3.71 -4.95 2.26
N ALA A 131 3.53 -3.72 2.75
CA ALA A 131 3.18 -2.59 1.90
C ALA A 131 4.26 -2.33 0.86
N TYR A 132 5.53 -2.44 1.27
CA TYR A 132 6.68 -2.27 0.40
C TYR A 132 6.72 -3.29 -0.73
N HIS A 133 6.74 -4.59 -0.40
CA HIS A 133 6.84 -5.64 -1.43
C HIS A 133 5.63 -5.67 -2.36
N THR A 134 4.43 -5.41 -1.82
CA THR A 134 3.20 -5.37 -2.63
C THR A 134 3.21 -4.14 -3.55
N GLY A 135 3.58 -2.97 -3.03
CA GLY A 135 3.69 -1.75 -3.82
C GLY A 135 4.70 -1.88 -4.97
N LEU A 136 5.86 -2.50 -4.70
CA LEU A 136 6.88 -2.73 -5.73
C LEU A 136 6.37 -3.63 -6.86
N LYS A 137 5.62 -4.70 -6.55
CA LYS A 137 5.00 -5.56 -7.58
C LYS A 137 4.03 -4.77 -8.46
N ILE A 138 3.19 -3.93 -7.85
CA ILE A 138 2.22 -3.10 -8.59
C ILE A 138 2.94 -2.10 -9.49
N ILE A 139 3.98 -1.43 -8.99
CA ILE A 139 4.77 -0.46 -9.76
C ILE A 139 5.46 -1.14 -10.94
N LYS A 140 6.16 -2.27 -10.72
CA LYS A 140 6.80 -3.03 -11.80
C LYS A 140 5.80 -3.44 -12.88
N LYS A 141 4.57 -3.82 -12.50
CA LYS A 141 3.51 -4.12 -13.45
C LYS A 141 2.98 -2.87 -14.17
N ALA A 142 2.88 -1.73 -13.47
CA ALA A 142 2.47 -0.46 -14.08
C ALA A 142 3.47 0.03 -15.13
N GLU A 143 4.78 -0.11 -14.88
CA GLU A 143 5.82 0.21 -15.85
C GLU A 143 5.66 -0.61 -17.14
N GLN A 144 5.36 -1.89 -17.01
CA GLN A 144 5.13 -2.80 -18.14
C GLN A 144 3.84 -2.48 -18.90
N ASP A 145 2.71 -2.36 -18.19
CA ASP A 145 1.38 -2.29 -18.81
C ASP A 145 1.07 -0.89 -19.38
N PHE A 146 1.66 0.16 -18.80
CA PHE A 146 1.43 1.55 -19.22
C PHE A 146 2.64 2.20 -19.88
N ASN A 147 3.71 1.44 -20.15
CA ASN A 147 4.98 1.94 -20.71
C ASN A 147 5.53 3.16 -19.95
N LEU A 148 5.43 3.13 -18.62
CA LEU A 148 5.92 4.21 -17.76
C LEU A 148 7.41 4.05 -17.54
N THR A 149 8.14 5.16 -17.68
CA THR A 149 9.55 5.24 -17.26
C THR A 149 9.61 6.11 -16.01
N ILE A 150 9.98 5.52 -14.86
CA ILE A 150 10.24 6.29 -13.66
C ILE A 150 11.62 6.96 -13.81
N SER A 151 11.64 8.29 -13.72
CA SER A 151 12.88 9.05 -13.81
C SER A 151 13.86 8.62 -12.70
N LYS A 152 15.12 8.37 -13.10
CA LYS A 152 16.22 8.14 -12.16
C LYS A 152 16.98 9.43 -11.83
N ASP A 153 16.55 10.55 -12.40
CA ASP A 153 17.18 11.84 -12.15
C ASP A 153 16.63 12.48 -10.88
N LYS A 154 17.55 12.86 -9.98
CA LYS A 154 17.21 13.60 -8.77
C LYS A 154 16.48 14.90 -9.10
N SER A 155 16.80 15.57 -10.22
CA SER A 155 16.21 16.86 -10.59
C SER A 155 14.67 16.80 -10.69
N THR A 156 14.12 15.64 -11.04
CA THR A 156 12.68 15.40 -11.12
C THR A 156 12.02 15.39 -9.73
N TYR A 157 12.76 15.07 -8.68
CA TYR A 157 12.28 14.88 -7.30
C TYR A 157 12.92 15.84 -6.28
N SER A 158 13.87 16.68 -6.72
CA SER A 158 14.76 17.45 -5.83
C SER A 158 14.03 18.49 -4.99
N ALA A 159 12.86 18.96 -5.44
CA ALA A 159 12.00 19.85 -4.66
C ALA A 159 11.19 19.10 -3.58
N MET A 160 11.06 17.78 -3.68
CA MET A 160 10.16 16.96 -2.87
C MET A 160 10.88 16.05 -1.87
N LEU A 161 12.13 15.68 -2.15
CA LEU A 161 12.91 14.75 -1.33
C LEU A 161 14.26 15.35 -0.95
N LYS A 162 14.63 15.18 0.33
CA LYS A 162 16.00 15.42 0.78
C LYS A 162 16.94 14.40 0.14
N ASP A 163 18.21 14.75 0.04
CA ASP A 163 19.26 13.92 -0.58
C ASP A 163 19.34 12.51 0.00
N GLU A 164 19.24 12.39 1.32
CA GLU A 164 19.28 11.11 2.03
C GLU A 164 18.05 10.22 1.70
N ASP A 165 16.87 10.83 1.64
CA ASP A 165 15.62 10.14 1.28
C ASP A 165 15.64 9.73 -0.19
N TRP A 166 16.22 10.56 -1.07
CA TRP A 166 16.41 10.24 -2.47
C TRP A 166 17.37 9.07 -2.68
N LEU A 167 18.52 9.06 -1.99
CA LEU A 167 19.46 7.94 -2.03
C LEU A 167 18.80 6.66 -1.56
N ARG A 168 18.02 6.72 -0.48
CA ARG A 168 17.26 5.59 0.02
C ARG A 168 16.22 5.12 -1.00
N PHE A 169 15.48 6.03 -1.62
CA PHE A 169 14.52 5.72 -2.68
C PHE A 169 15.21 5.01 -3.85
N ARG A 170 16.33 5.55 -4.35
CA ARG A 170 17.09 4.94 -5.46
C ARG A 170 17.54 3.51 -5.17
N ARG A 171 18.16 3.28 -4.00
CA ARG A 171 18.60 1.94 -3.57
C ARG A 171 17.45 0.94 -3.53
N ILE A 172 16.29 1.40 -3.07
CA ILE A 172 15.10 0.57 -2.85
C ILE A 172 14.40 0.26 -4.18
N PHE A 173 14.20 1.26 -5.04
CA PHE A 173 13.36 1.13 -6.25
C PHE A 173 14.14 0.81 -7.52
N PHE A 174 15.40 1.23 -7.63
CA PHE A 174 16.22 1.02 -8.84
C PHE A 174 17.33 0.00 -8.66
N GLU A 175 17.42 -0.65 -7.49
CA GLU A 175 18.45 -1.63 -7.17
C GLU A 175 19.86 -1.06 -7.39
N ASP A 176 20.03 0.26 -7.21
CA ASP A 176 21.34 0.92 -7.31
C ASP A 176 22.21 0.48 -6.12
N ILE A 177 23.03 -0.55 -6.35
CA ILE A 177 24.09 -0.98 -5.45
C ILE A 177 25.33 -0.13 -5.77
N LEU A 178 25.73 0.72 -4.83
CA LEU A 178 27.07 1.29 -4.76
C LEU A 178 27.87 0.51 -3.70
#